data_AF-A0AA36I9P1-F1
#
_entry.id   AF-A0AA36I9P1-F1
#
_cell.length_a   1.000
_cell.length_b   1.000
_cell.length_c   1.000
_cell.angle_alpha   90.00
_cell.angle_beta   90.00
_cell.angle_gamma   90.00
#
_symmetry.space_group_name_H-M   'P 1'
#
loop_
_entity.id
_entity.type
_entity.pdbx_description
1 polymer ?
#
loop_
_entity_poly.entity_id
_entity_poly.type
_entity_poly.pdbx_seq_one_letter_code
_entity_poly.pdbx_strand_id
1 'polypeptide(L)'
;MSWRATLGVQAGASHEEIRAAFKRRVLETHPDKGGKASEFRQVMLAFERATADSVGADVLKARGARWVRRAPKPRAKARPATTRPPQGRRRCPKNTAIMQKLHGYLKQLQRDDRRVTIATTLQQHHRLALEAWIQAQTMRGWHHEDAWPRQVASEEGDKREGSDTDESLEDLQPLALEDITPADAKVGRTMRPGPHKGIIRRPGRVRLYSVIVVISNIELFAASTTDLAAAVDVHMALTSLKQRISKRPELVRRLGEELELAMNDYDLSMEEARISLRVHFPVHHWTGSGLRSPTFPMAQLGTVLEVWRKLQEARLPYSGVSAKRGGIFFQHSPQTVERAWERITSIFAEIWVNAGCEEAHLRERLEAQRRRHEAQRGCQLAAWNRHRMAAEERRQQLCERLLRRREERERRRMGWEDRRAVQVASLTAKVVQRIERLLLRWDRADARRRKAKQARGQRRQSRSNRKRPS
;
A
#
# COMPACT_ATOMS: atom_id res chain seq x y z
N MET A 1 -3.04 31.22 29.09
CA MET A 1 -1.86 31.91 29.66
C MET A 1 -0.60 31.23 29.15
N SER A 2 0.45 32.00 28.84
CA SER A 2 1.77 31.44 28.52
C SER A 2 2.39 30.83 29.79
N TRP A 3 3.29 29.85 29.65
CA TRP A 3 3.98 29.27 30.81
C TRP A 3 4.79 30.34 31.58
N ARG A 4 5.30 31.35 30.88
CA ARG A 4 6.03 32.50 31.45
C ARG A 4 5.19 33.29 32.44
N ALA A 5 3.95 33.60 32.06
CA ALA A 5 3.01 34.32 32.93
C ALA A 5 2.65 33.50 34.18
N THR A 6 2.50 32.17 34.04
CA THR A 6 2.20 31.28 35.18
C THR A 6 3.35 31.20 36.18
N LEU A 7 4.61 31.20 35.70
CA LEU A 7 5.80 31.19 36.54
C LEU A 7 6.21 32.59 37.01
N GLY A 8 5.72 33.66 36.38
CA GLY A 8 6.12 35.04 36.67
C GLY A 8 7.52 35.38 36.21
N VAL A 9 7.94 34.89 35.03
CA VAL A 9 9.27 35.13 34.44
C VAL A 9 9.19 35.90 33.13
N GLN A 10 10.22 36.70 32.83
CA GLN A 10 10.31 37.51 31.61
C GLN A 10 10.59 36.66 30.36
N ALA A 11 10.39 37.25 29.18
CA ALA A 11 10.84 36.62 27.93
C ALA A 11 12.37 36.59 27.88
N GLY A 12 12.95 35.42 27.61
CA GLY A 12 14.40 35.23 27.65
C GLY A 12 14.98 34.90 29.03
N ALA A 13 14.14 34.67 30.04
CA ALA A 13 14.58 34.26 31.36
C ALA A 13 15.52 33.04 31.29
N SER A 14 16.59 33.08 32.10
CA SER A 14 17.59 32.02 32.15
C SER A 14 16.99 30.73 32.74
N HIS A 15 17.67 29.60 32.54
CA HIS A 15 17.21 28.34 33.12
C HIS A 15 17.18 28.39 34.66
N GLU A 16 18.13 29.07 35.29
CA GLU A 16 18.18 29.29 36.74
C GLU A 16 17.02 30.16 37.23
N GLU A 17 16.69 31.24 36.53
CA GLU A 17 15.53 32.09 36.86
C GLU A 17 14.21 31.31 36.77
N ILE A 18 14.06 30.48 35.73
CA ILE A 18 12.89 29.60 35.57
C ILE A 18 12.80 28.62 36.75
N ARG A 19 13.92 28.04 37.18
CA ARG A 19 13.98 27.11 38.32
C ARG A 19 13.61 27.80 39.64
N ALA A 20 14.21 28.94 39.93
CA ALA A 20 13.93 29.72 41.14
C ALA A 20 12.47 30.18 41.20
N ALA A 21 11.93 30.67 40.08
CA ALA A 21 10.54 31.08 39.98
C ALA A 21 9.58 29.91 40.18
N PHE A 22 9.86 28.74 39.58
CA PHE A 22 9.08 27.53 39.80
C PHE A 22 9.08 27.11 41.28
N LYS A 23 10.26 27.00 41.92
CA LYS A 23 10.37 26.61 43.34
C LYS A 23 9.53 27.50 44.24
N ARG A 24 9.62 28.83 44.07
CA ARG A 24 8.79 29.80 44.78
C ARG A 24 7.29 29.59 44.55
N ARG A 25 6.85 29.50 43.29
CA ARG A 25 5.42 29.33 42.94
C ARG A 25 4.86 28.00 43.42
N VAL A 26 5.66 26.93 43.40
CA VAL A 26 5.28 25.62 43.94
C VAL A 26 5.05 25.71 45.45
N LEU A 27 5.96 26.34 46.19
CA LEU A 27 5.82 26.51 47.63
C LEU A 27 4.61 27.40 48.00
N GLU A 28 4.34 28.44 47.23
CA GLU A 28 3.17 29.32 47.42
C GLU A 28 1.84 28.61 47.11
N THR A 29 1.77 27.86 46.01
CA THR A 29 0.51 27.27 45.52
C THR A 29 0.26 25.85 46.04
N HIS A 30 1.17 25.29 46.86
CA HIS A 30 1.02 23.93 47.36
C HIS A 30 -0.22 23.79 48.28
N PRO A 31 -1.09 22.78 48.06
CA PRO A 31 -2.29 22.57 48.87
C PRO A 31 -2.05 22.46 50.37
N ASP A 32 -0.92 21.88 50.77
CA ASP A 32 -0.56 21.71 52.19
C ASP A 32 -0.19 23.02 52.89
N LYS A 33 0.17 24.06 52.12
CA LYS A 33 0.41 25.43 52.61
C LYS A 33 -0.80 26.35 52.38
N GLY A 34 -1.96 25.78 52.04
CA GLY A 34 -3.20 26.53 51.80
C GLY A 34 -3.44 26.95 50.34
N GLY A 35 -2.58 26.55 49.40
CA GLY A 35 -2.75 26.87 47.98
C GLY A 35 -3.83 26.02 47.28
N LYS A 36 -4.25 26.43 46.08
CA LYS A 36 -5.25 25.68 45.29
C LYS A 36 -4.58 24.59 44.46
N ALA A 37 -5.08 23.36 44.55
CA ALA A 37 -4.57 22.22 43.78
C ALA A 37 -4.62 22.42 42.25
N SER A 38 -5.55 23.24 41.74
CA SER A 38 -5.61 23.61 40.32
C SER A 38 -4.44 24.50 39.91
N GLU A 39 -4.07 25.48 40.73
CA GLU A 39 -2.94 26.40 40.49
C GLU A 39 -1.62 25.66 40.56
N PHE A 40 -1.45 24.79 41.57
CA PHE A 40 -0.29 23.90 41.67
C PHE A 40 -0.07 23.10 40.38
N ARG A 41 -1.14 22.46 39.86
CA ARG A 41 -1.07 21.72 38.59
C ARG A 41 -0.69 22.61 37.40
N GLN A 42 -1.14 23.86 37.37
CA GLN A 42 -0.76 24.81 36.31
C GLN A 42 0.72 25.19 36.39
N VAL A 43 1.25 25.40 37.59
CA VAL A 43 2.67 25.69 37.82
C VAL A 43 3.55 24.52 37.37
N MET A 44 3.18 23.28 37.70
CA MET A 44 3.88 22.07 37.23
C MET A 44 3.91 21.98 35.69
N LEU A 45 2.74 22.13 35.05
CA LEU A 45 2.63 22.10 33.58
C LEU A 45 3.40 23.25 32.90
N ALA A 46 3.48 24.42 33.55
CA ALA A 46 4.22 25.56 33.04
C ALA A 46 5.73 25.29 33.05
N PHE A 47 6.26 24.73 34.14
CA PHE A 47 7.68 24.37 34.25
C PHE A 47 8.10 23.28 33.25
N GLU A 48 7.28 22.24 33.08
CA GLU A 48 7.53 21.20 32.08
C GLU A 48 7.60 21.76 30.65
N ARG A 49 6.74 22.73 30.31
CA ARG A 49 6.79 23.42 29.01
C ARG A 49 8.02 24.30 28.87
N ALA A 50 8.36 25.06 29.90
CA ALA A 50 9.52 25.94 29.92
C ALA A 50 10.82 25.19 29.63
N THR A 51 10.97 24.03 30.28
CA THR A 51 12.13 23.15 30.15
C THR A 51 12.18 22.38 28.81
N ALA A 52 11.01 22.10 28.21
CA ALA A 52 10.94 21.58 26.84
C ALA A 52 11.38 22.64 25.80
N ASP A 53 10.90 23.88 25.95
CA ASP A 53 11.20 25.00 25.04
C ASP A 53 12.68 25.41 25.07
N SER A 54 13.29 25.47 26.27
CA SER A 54 14.68 25.93 26.42
C SER A 54 15.69 25.05 25.67
N VAL A 55 15.43 23.74 25.60
CA VAL A 55 16.34 22.80 24.92
C VAL A 55 16.08 22.72 23.40
N GLY A 56 14.89 23.09 22.92
CA GLY A 56 14.57 23.09 21.49
C GLY A 56 15.23 24.25 20.73
N ALA A 57 15.44 25.38 21.41
CA ALA A 57 16.08 26.57 20.84
C ALA A 57 17.53 26.32 20.41
N ASP A 58 18.25 25.43 21.11
CA ASP A 58 19.64 25.10 20.79
C ASP A 58 19.77 24.21 19.54
N VAL A 59 18.80 23.33 19.28
CA VAL A 59 18.83 22.39 18.15
C VAL A 59 18.44 23.05 16.82
N LEU A 60 17.48 23.98 16.84
CA LEU A 60 17.03 24.68 15.63
C LEU A 60 18.08 25.63 15.04
N LYS A 61 18.99 26.16 15.85
CA LYS A 61 20.16 26.92 15.37
C LYS A 61 21.10 26.08 14.48
N ALA A 62 21.04 24.75 14.53
CA ALA A 62 21.99 23.89 13.84
C ALA A 62 21.57 23.38 12.44
N ARG A 63 20.30 23.53 12.01
CA ARG A 63 19.78 22.80 10.80
C ARG A 63 19.23 23.66 9.66
N GLY A 64 19.31 24.99 9.73
CA GLY A 64 18.68 25.89 8.75
C GLY A 64 19.54 26.22 7.51
N ALA A 65 19.82 25.27 6.62
CA ALA A 65 20.33 25.56 5.27
C ALA A 65 20.01 24.42 4.31
N ARG A 66 19.68 24.74 3.04
CA ARG A 66 19.58 23.83 1.88
C ARG A 66 18.25 23.08 1.71
N TRP A 67 17.30 23.63 0.95
CA TRP A 67 16.44 22.91 -0.03
C TRP A 67 15.74 23.91 -0.98
N VAL A 68 16.09 23.91 -2.28
CA VAL A 68 15.35 24.62 -3.36
C VAL A 68 15.12 23.64 -4.53
N ARG A 69 13.92 23.73 -5.12
CA ARG A 69 13.27 22.84 -6.11
C ARG A 69 13.74 23.03 -7.56
N ARG A 70 13.51 22.02 -8.42
CA ARG A 70 13.57 22.11 -9.91
C ARG A 70 12.31 21.54 -10.57
N ALA A 71 11.95 22.11 -11.73
CA ALA A 71 10.73 21.83 -12.53
C ALA A 71 11.05 21.18 -13.90
N PRO A 72 10.07 20.58 -14.63
CA PRO A 72 10.29 19.84 -15.87
C PRO A 72 9.87 20.56 -17.18
N LYS A 73 10.31 20.03 -18.34
CA LYS A 73 10.15 20.59 -19.71
C LYS A 73 9.30 19.70 -20.68
N PRO A 74 8.81 20.24 -21.82
CA PRO A 74 7.79 19.62 -22.69
C PRO A 74 8.28 19.12 -24.08
N ARG A 75 7.35 18.53 -24.88
CA ARG A 75 7.54 17.65 -26.08
C ARG A 75 6.71 18.15 -27.29
N ALA A 76 7.15 17.97 -28.57
CA ALA A 76 6.28 18.14 -29.77
C ALA A 76 6.86 17.63 -31.14
N LYS A 77 5.92 17.41 -32.10
CA LYS A 77 5.95 17.41 -33.61
C LYS A 77 6.06 16.05 -34.33
N ALA A 78 5.63 15.78 -35.59
CA ALA A 78 4.58 16.17 -36.59
C ALA A 78 4.86 15.35 -37.90
N ARG A 79 3.88 15.14 -38.82
CA ARG A 79 3.94 14.20 -39.99
C ARG A 79 3.74 14.89 -41.37
N PRO A 80 4.22 14.33 -42.53
CA PRO A 80 3.97 14.90 -43.88
C PRO A 80 3.15 14.03 -44.88
N ALA A 81 2.82 14.64 -46.03
CA ALA A 81 1.81 14.27 -47.06
C ALA A 81 2.38 13.64 -48.36
N THR A 82 1.51 13.01 -49.19
CA THR A 82 1.82 12.22 -50.40
C THR A 82 1.18 12.75 -51.70
N THR A 83 1.86 12.52 -52.84
CA THR A 83 1.44 12.86 -54.23
C THR A 83 1.26 11.60 -55.11
N ARG A 84 0.49 11.73 -56.21
CA ARG A 84 -0.12 10.62 -56.99
C ARG A 84 0.19 10.77 -58.51
N PRO A 85 0.43 9.68 -59.29
CA PRO A 85 0.74 9.77 -60.73
C PRO A 85 -0.39 9.25 -61.69
N PRO A 86 -0.27 9.47 -63.03
CA PRO A 86 -1.37 9.38 -64.02
C PRO A 86 -1.43 8.07 -64.85
N GLN A 87 -2.62 7.75 -65.42
CA GLN A 87 -2.96 6.48 -66.11
C GLN A 87 -3.19 6.62 -67.64
N GLY A 88 -2.59 5.74 -68.46
CA GLY A 88 -2.97 5.48 -69.87
C GLY A 88 -3.49 4.05 -70.06
N ARG A 89 -4.70 3.86 -70.61
CA ARG A 89 -5.42 2.55 -70.65
C ARG A 89 -5.36 1.88 -72.04
N ARG A 90 -4.61 0.78 -72.16
CA ARG A 90 -4.75 -0.20 -73.25
C ARG A 90 -5.96 -1.11 -73.00
N ARG A 91 -6.78 -1.38 -74.02
CA ARG A 91 -8.01 -2.20 -73.91
C ARG A 91 -7.67 -3.70 -73.87
N CYS A 92 -7.81 -4.32 -72.70
CA CYS A 92 -7.61 -5.76 -72.50
C CYS A 92 -8.75 -6.63 -73.09
N PRO A 93 -8.47 -7.89 -73.49
CA PRO A 93 -9.48 -8.83 -73.99
C PRO A 93 -10.61 -9.07 -72.97
N LYS A 94 -11.88 -9.04 -73.40
CA LYS A 94 -13.03 -9.09 -72.48
C LYS A 94 -13.07 -10.31 -71.53
N ASN A 95 -12.45 -11.44 -71.88
CA ASN A 95 -12.39 -12.63 -71.01
C ASN A 95 -11.38 -12.47 -69.87
N THR A 96 -10.29 -11.72 -70.08
CA THR A 96 -9.31 -11.50 -69.01
C THR A 96 -9.92 -10.68 -67.87
N ALA A 97 -10.85 -9.77 -68.19
CA ALA A 97 -11.58 -9.00 -67.19
C ALA A 97 -12.54 -9.85 -66.34
N ILE A 98 -13.14 -10.90 -66.90
CA ILE A 98 -14.00 -11.84 -66.12
C ILE A 98 -13.12 -12.69 -65.20
N MET A 99 -12.01 -13.24 -65.71
CA MET A 99 -11.07 -14.03 -64.91
C MET A 99 -10.45 -13.23 -63.78
N GLN A 100 -10.02 -12.00 -64.05
CA GLN A 100 -9.46 -11.11 -63.04
C GLN A 100 -10.47 -10.83 -61.92
N LYS A 101 -11.75 -10.62 -62.27
CA LYS A 101 -12.82 -10.44 -61.28
C LYS A 101 -13.12 -11.72 -60.50
N LEU A 102 -13.18 -12.86 -61.18
CA LEU A 102 -13.42 -14.17 -60.55
C LEU A 102 -12.31 -14.50 -59.56
N HIS A 103 -11.05 -14.36 -59.97
CA HIS A 103 -9.89 -14.52 -59.11
C HIS A 103 -9.90 -13.51 -57.94
N GLY A 104 -10.28 -12.26 -58.21
CA GLY A 104 -10.44 -11.23 -57.18
C GLY A 104 -11.48 -11.59 -56.13
N TYR A 105 -12.63 -12.17 -56.52
CA TYR A 105 -13.63 -12.65 -55.58
C TYR A 105 -13.19 -13.91 -54.83
N LEU A 106 -12.54 -14.87 -55.50
CA LEU A 106 -12.00 -16.06 -54.83
C LEU A 106 -10.92 -15.71 -53.80
N LYS A 107 -10.12 -14.66 -54.04
CA LYS A 107 -9.15 -14.13 -53.06
C LYS A 107 -9.81 -13.46 -51.85
N GLN A 108 -11.07 -13.03 -51.94
CA GLN A 108 -11.80 -12.44 -50.81
C GLN A 108 -12.40 -13.50 -49.88
N LEU A 109 -12.50 -14.76 -50.33
CA LEU A 109 -12.98 -15.88 -49.52
C LEU A 109 -11.86 -16.43 -48.63
N GLN A 110 -12.22 -16.96 -47.46
CA GLN A 110 -11.28 -17.72 -46.64
C GLN A 110 -10.82 -18.99 -47.38
N ARG A 111 -9.70 -19.58 -46.96
CA ARG A 111 -9.04 -20.69 -47.67
C ARG A 111 -10.00 -21.86 -47.92
N ASP A 112 -10.79 -22.22 -46.91
CA ASP A 112 -11.69 -23.37 -46.98
C ASP A 112 -12.97 -23.04 -47.77
N ASP A 113 -13.58 -21.88 -47.52
CA ASP A 113 -14.71 -21.36 -48.33
C ASP A 113 -14.35 -21.29 -49.81
N ARG A 114 -13.13 -20.86 -50.13
CA ARG A 114 -12.61 -20.81 -51.50
C ARG A 114 -12.50 -22.20 -52.11
N ARG A 115 -11.98 -23.19 -51.37
CA ARG A 115 -11.87 -24.58 -51.83
C ARG A 115 -13.26 -25.16 -52.12
N VAL A 116 -14.20 -24.98 -51.20
CA VAL A 116 -15.60 -25.41 -51.35
C VAL A 116 -16.22 -24.74 -52.57
N THR A 117 -16.12 -23.41 -52.69
CA THR A 117 -16.68 -22.65 -53.81
C THR A 117 -16.12 -23.10 -55.16
N ILE A 118 -14.81 -23.36 -55.25
CA ILE A 118 -14.19 -23.89 -56.48
C ILE A 118 -14.73 -25.29 -56.80
N ALA A 119 -14.85 -26.16 -55.80
CA ALA A 119 -15.31 -27.53 -55.95
C ALA A 119 -16.80 -27.64 -56.31
N THR A 120 -17.65 -26.78 -55.76
CA THR A 120 -19.11 -26.85 -55.94
C THR A 120 -19.62 -25.98 -57.08
N THR A 121 -19.05 -24.78 -57.25
CA THR A 121 -19.65 -23.74 -58.12
C THR A 121 -19.01 -23.69 -59.51
N LEU A 122 -17.70 -23.93 -59.61
CA LEU A 122 -16.98 -23.83 -60.89
C LEU A 122 -17.04 -25.16 -61.64
N GLN A 123 -17.64 -25.16 -62.83
CA GLN A 123 -17.54 -26.27 -63.80
C GLN A 123 -16.10 -26.48 -64.29
N GLN A 124 -15.78 -27.67 -64.82
CA GLN A 124 -14.43 -28.05 -65.22
C GLN A 124 -13.80 -27.07 -66.23
N HIS A 125 -14.55 -26.57 -67.22
CA HIS A 125 -14.01 -25.60 -68.18
C HIS A 125 -13.71 -24.25 -67.55
N HIS A 126 -14.48 -23.82 -66.54
CA HIS A 126 -14.18 -22.61 -65.77
C HIS A 126 -12.88 -22.75 -64.98
N ARG A 127 -12.67 -23.91 -64.33
CA ARG A 127 -11.46 -24.22 -63.56
C ARG A 127 -10.22 -24.19 -64.45
N LEU A 128 -10.24 -24.94 -65.54
CA LEU A 128 -9.12 -25.01 -66.49
C LEU A 128 -8.79 -23.64 -67.09
N ALA A 129 -9.81 -22.85 -67.45
CA ALA A 129 -9.59 -21.53 -68.02
C ALA A 129 -9.10 -20.51 -66.98
N LEU A 130 -9.55 -20.60 -65.72
CA LEU A 130 -9.03 -19.80 -64.62
C LEU A 130 -7.58 -20.17 -64.30
N GLU A 131 -7.26 -21.45 -64.25
CA GLU A 131 -5.91 -21.98 -64.03
C GLU A 131 -4.94 -21.52 -65.13
N ALA A 132 -5.31 -21.70 -66.40
CA ALA A 132 -4.53 -21.22 -67.54
C ALA A 132 -4.34 -19.69 -67.50
N TRP A 133 -5.37 -18.95 -67.05
CA TRP A 133 -5.24 -17.51 -66.85
C TRP A 133 -4.27 -17.16 -65.72
N ILE A 134 -4.36 -17.83 -64.56
CA ILE A 134 -3.45 -17.64 -63.42
C ILE A 134 -2.01 -17.95 -63.85
N GLN A 135 -1.76 -19.10 -64.48
CA GLN A 135 -0.45 -19.47 -65.01
C GLN A 135 0.07 -18.40 -66.00
N ALA A 136 -0.78 -17.92 -66.92
CA ALA A 136 -0.41 -16.86 -67.84
C ALA A 136 -0.22 -15.48 -67.18
N GLN A 137 -0.73 -15.25 -65.96
CA GLN A 137 -0.40 -14.06 -65.16
C GLN A 137 0.92 -14.27 -64.40
N THR A 138 1.16 -15.44 -63.82
CA THR A 138 2.43 -15.79 -63.17
C THR A 138 3.58 -15.65 -64.17
N MET A 139 3.41 -16.14 -65.40
CA MET A 139 4.39 -16.02 -66.48
C MET A 139 4.59 -14.59 -66.98
N ARG A 140 3.58 -13.70 -66.83
CA ARG A 140 3.70 -12.27 -67.16
C ARG A 140 4.23 -11.43 -66.00
N GLY A 141 4.30 -11.99 -64.80
CA GLY A 141 4.29 -11.25 -63.54
C GLY A 141 5.52 -11.41 -62.66
N TRP A 142 6.54 -12.14 -63.08
CA TRP A 142 7.87 -12.11 -62.41
C TRP A 142 8.63 -10.78 -62.58
N HIS A 143 8.06 -9.79 -63.28
CA HIS A 143 8.65 -8.45 -63.42
C HIS A 143 7.79 -7.29 -62.89
N HIS A 144 6.73 -7.54 -62.11
CA HIS A 144 5.86 -6.44 -61.65
C HIS A 144 5.50 -6.43 -60.15
N GLU A 145 6.08 -7.30 -59.30
CA GLU A 145 5.95 -7.18 -57.83
C GLU A 145 6.93 -6.18 -57.19
N ASP A 146 7.98 -5.72 -57.88
CA ASP A 146 8.87 -4.64 -57.37
C ASP A 146 8.26 -3.23 -57.45
N ALA A 147 7.05 -3.09 -58.02
CA ALA A 147 6.34 -1.82 -58.13
C ALA A 147 4.95 -1.82 -57.49
N TRP A 148 4.69 -2.74 -56.55
CA TRP A 148 3.77 -2.38 -55.47
C TRP A 148 4.55 -1.47 -54.51
N PRO A 149 4.00 -0.33 -54.07
CA PRO A 149 4.63 0.40 -52.99
C PRO A 149 4.75 -0.60 -51.84
N ARG A 150 5.98 -0.91 -51.41
CA ARG A 150 6.21 -1.31 -50.03
C ARG A 150 5.50 -0.23 -49.22
N GLN A 151 4.32 -0.56 -48.71
CA GLN A 151 3.77 0.20 -47.62
C GLN A 151 4.87 0.21 -46.59
N VAL A 152 5.40 1.42 -46.40
CA VAL A 152 6.37 1.78 -45.41
C VAL A 152 6.06 0.96 -44.17
N ALA A 153 7.03 0.14 -43.75
CA ALA A 153 7.17 -0.24 -42.37
C ALA A 153 7.38 1.08 -41.60
N SER A 154 6.26 1.78 -41.37
CA SER A 154 6.17 2.87 -40.43
C SER A 154 5.88 2.17 -39.13
N GLU A 155 6.94 2.01 -38.35
CA GLU A 155 6.87 2.13 -36.92
C GLU A 155 5.82 3.21 -36.54
N GLU A 156 5.06 2.86 -35.50
CA GLU A 156 4.22 3.72 -34.68
C GLU A 156 3.06 4.48 -35.35
N GLY A 157 1.87 3.93 -35.11
CA GLY A 157 0.60 4.55 -35.44
C GLY A 157 -0.55 3.86 -34.73
N ASP A 158 -0.45 3.83 -33.39
CA ASP A 158 -1.55 4.07 -32.45
C ASP A 158 -2.96 3.95 -33.06
N LYS A 159 -3.36 2.71 -33.32
CA LYS A 159 -4.76 2.38 -33.22
C LYS A 159 -5.03 2.22 -31.74
N ARG A 160 -5.84 3.15 -31.23
CA ARG A 160 -6.86 2.90 -30.22
C ARG A 160 -7.83 1.81 -30.69
N GLU A 161 -7.32 0.63 -31.01
CA GLU A 161 -7.95 -0.60 -30.58
C GLU A 161 -7.63 -0.61 -29.09
N GLY A 162 -8.66 -0.56 -28.24
CA GLY A 162 -8.48 -0.85 -26.84
C GLY A 162 -7.93 -2.27 -26.75
N SER A 163 -6.61 -2.38 -26.78
CA SER A 163 -5.92 -3.42 -26.06
C SER A 163 -6.32 -3.19 -24.61
N ASP A 164 -7.41 -3.84 -24.21
CA ASP A 164 -7.36 -4.57 -22.96
C ASP A 164 -6.07 -5.37 -23.07
N THR A 165 -4.98 -4.79 -22.56
CA THR A 165 -3.79 -5.51 -22.24
C THR A 165 -4.32 -6.66 -21.42
N ASP A 166 -4.31 -7.83 -22.05
CA ASP A 166 -4.09 -9.10 -21.43
C ASP A 166 -2.75 -8.97 -20.68
N GLU A 167 -2.77 -8.17 -19.61
CA GLU A 167 -1.90 -8.37 -18.47
C GLU A 167 -2.19 -9.81 -18.09
N SER A 168 -1.30 -10.69 -18.52
CA SER A 168 -1.20 -12.06 -18.07
C SER A 168 -1.31 -12.03 -16.55
N LEU A 169 -2.53 -12.27 -16.08
CA LEU A 169 -2.94 -12.16 -14.69
C LEU A 169 -2.55 -13.43 -13.92
N GLU A 170 -1.65 -14.24 -14.49
CA GLU A 170 -1.01 -15.38 -13.84
C GLU A 170 0.01 -14.91 -12.78
N ASP A 171 0.38 -13.62 -12.77
CA ASP A 171 1.22 -13.00 -11.73
C ASP A 171 0.43 -12.27 -10.63
N LEU A 172 -0.87 -12.53 -10.48
CA LEU A 172 -1.52 -12.29 -9.18
C LEU A 172 -1.11 -13.39 -8.21
N GLN A 173 0.15 -13.37 -7.80
CA GLN A 173 0.54 -13.93 -6.52
C GLN A 173 -0.49 -13.44 -5.50
N PRO A 174 -1.03 -14.33 -4.64
CA PRO A 174 -1.93 -13.90 -3.58
C PRO A 174 -1.18 -12.86 -2.77
N LEU A 175 -1.55 -11.57 -2.94
CA LEU A 175 -0.96 -10.43 -2.25
C LEU A 175 -0.81 -10.83 -0.78
N ALA A 176 0.43 -11.14 -0.41
CA ALA A 176 0.76 -11.46 0.96
C ALA A 176 0.31 -10.25 1.78
N LEU A 177 -0.36 -10.55 2.87
CA LEU A 177 -1.05 -9.62 3.76
C LEU A 177 -0.03 -8.75 4.52
N GLU A 178 0.75 -7.94 3.81
CA GLU A 178 1.54 -6.88 4.40
C GLU A 178 0.97 -5.55 3.89
N ASP A 179 0.40 -4.80 4.84
CA ASP A 179 0.04 -3.39 4.72
C ASP A 179 -1.13 -2.98 3.82
N ILE A 180 -2.34 -3.46 4.13
CA ILE A 180 -3.52 -2.57 4.00
C ILE A 180 -3.50 -1.63 5.21
N THR A 181 -2.64 -0.61 5.16
CA THR A 181 -2.77 0.53 6.05
C THR A 181 -3.99 1.34 5.60
N PRO A 182 -4.93 1.68 6.51
CA PRO A 182 -6.04 2.56 6.14
C PRO A 182 -5.49 3.98 5.99
N ALA A 183 -5.15 4.33 4.76
CA ALA A 183 -4.99 5.72 4.34
C ALA A 183 -6.36 6.42 4.45
N ASP A 184 -6.34 7.64 4.97
CA ASP A 184 -7.45 8.60 5.02
C ASP A 184 -8.57 8.38 6.05
N ALA A 185 -8.20 8.54 7.32
CA ALA A 185 -9.06 9.20 8.29
C ALA A 185 -8.25 10.25 9.07
N LYS A 186 -8.06 11.43 8.45
CA LYS A 186 -7.51 12.62 9.12
C LYS A 186 -8.50 13.15 10.16
N VAL A 187 -8.49 12.57 11.34
CA VAL A 187 -9.01 13.22 12.55
C VAL A 187 -7.80 13.65 13.37
N GLY A 188 -7.39 14.90 13.16
CA GLY A 188 -6.35 15.56 13.94
C GLY A 188 -6.80 15.75 15.38
N ARG A 189 -6.63 14.73 16.23
CA ARG A 189 -6.56 14.91 17.68
C ARG A 189 -5.09 14.92 18.08
N THR A 190 -4.54 16.12 18.16
CA THR A 190 -3.29 16.38 18.89
C THR A 190 -3.38 15.73 20.26
N MET A 191 -2.42 14.85 20.58
CA MET A 191 -2.33 14.25 21.91
C MET A 191 -2.28 15.35 22.96
N ARG A 192 -3.14 15.24 23.98
CA ARG A 192 -2.84 15.83 25.28
C ARG A 192 -1.76 14.94 25.91
N PRO A 193 -0.60 15.48 26.34
CA PRO A 193 0.30 14.72 27.20
C PRO A 193 -0.51 14.21 28.40
N GLY A 194 -0.44 12.90 28.66
CA GLY A 194 -1.11 12.32 29.82
C GLY A 194 -0.63 13.04 31.08
N PRO A 195 -1.51 13.29 32.07
CA PRO A 195 -1.12 14.03 33.27
C PRO A 195 0.09 13.36 33.93
N HIS A 196 1.20 14.07 33.99
CA HIS A 196 2.40 13.66 34.70
C HIS A 196 2.06 13.62 36.20
N LYS A 197 1.79 12.41 36.69
CA LYS A 197 1.46 12.18 38.09
C LYS A 197 2.73 12.14 38.93
N GLY A 198 3.28 13.29 39.29
CA GLY A 198 4.06 13.42 40.53
C GLY A 198 3.08 13.27 41.68
N ILE A 199 2.86 12.03 42.17
CA ILE A 199 1.91 11.80 43.27
C ILE A 199 2.66 11.97 44.58
N ILE A 200 2.51 13.14 45.19
CA ILE A 200 2.80 13.32 46.61
C ILE A 200 1.70 12.56 47.38
N ARG A 201 2.04 11.40 47.94
CA ARG A 201 1.12 10.58 48.76
C ARG A 201 1.29 10.94 50.24
N ARG A 202 0.18 11.01 50.99
CA ARG A 202 0.16 11.25 52.44
C ARG A 202 -0.01 9.91 53.21
N PRO A 203 0.99 9.45 53.97
CA PRO A 203 0.81 8.34 54.91
C PRO A 203 0.67 8.87 56.35
N GLY A 204 -0.54 8.79 56.92
CA GLY A 204 -0.78 9.02 58.36
C GLY A 204 -0.49 10.44 58.89
N ARG A 205 -0.49 10.60 60.23
CA ARG A 205 -0.44 11.88 60.97
C ARG A 205 0.78 12.79 60.67
N VAL A 206 1.79 12.32 59.93
CA VAL A 206 2.99 13.09 59.58
C VAL A 206 3.01 13.34 58.08
N ARG A 207 3.18 14.61 57.67
CA ARG A 207 3.23 14.99 56.25
C ARG A 207 4.57 14.55 55.67
N LEU A 208 4.55 13.44 54.93
CA LEU A 208 5.68 12.94 54.19
C LEU A 208 5.46 13.17 52.70
N TYR A 209 6.46 13.73 52.04
CA TYR A 209 6.53 13.98 50.61
C TYR A 209 7.38 12.89 49.96
N SER A 210 6.83 12.21 48.95
CA SER A 210 7.54 11.22 48.15
C SER A 210 7.52 11.65 46.69
N VAL A 211 8.69 11.57 46.05
CA VAL A 211 8.89 11.93 44.65
C VAL A 211 8.98 10.66 43.82
N ILE A 212 8.18 10.60 42.75
CA ILE A 212 8.18 9.48 41.82
C ILE A 212 8.27 10.03 40.39
N VAL A 213 9.27 9.59 39.63
CA VAL A 213 9.43 9.91 38.21
C VAL A 213 9.57 8.63 37.40
N VAL A 214 8.88 8.56 36.27
CA VAL A 214 8.90 7.38 35.39
C VAL A 214 9.61 7.69 34.08
N ILE A 215 10.63 6.90 33.75
CA ILE A 215 11.45 6.99 32.55
C ILE A 215 11.44 5.63 31.85
N SER A 216 10.87 5.53 30.65
CA SER A 216 10.90 4.30 29.84
C SER A 216 10.43 3.01 30.55
N ASN A 217 9.51 3.09 31.52
CA ASN A 217 9.04 2.01 32.40
C ASN A 217 9.90 1.73 33.65
N ILE A 218 10.91 2.55 33.92
CA ILE A 218 11.66 2.56 35.17
C ILE A 218 11.08 3.68 36.03
N GLU A 219 10.57 3.33 37.20
CA GLU A 219 10.10 4.25 38.23
C GLU A 219 11.28 4.54 39.17
N LEU A 220 11.64 5.82 39.32
CA LEU A 220 12.62 6.32 40.28
C LEU A 220 11.87 6.93 41.47
N PHE A 221 12.24 6.52 42.68
CA PHE A 221 11.66 6.96 43.95
C PHE A 221 12.73 7.63 44.78
N ALA A 222 12.43 8.82 45.30
CA ALA A 222 13.21 9.38 46.40
C ALA A 222 12.67 8.89 47.74
N ALA A 223 13.52 8.85 48.77
CA ALA A 223 13.05 8.64 50.12
C ALA A 223 12.02 9.71 50.51
N SER A 224 11.09 9.33 51.38
CA SER A 224 10.09 10.27 51.85
C SER A 224 10.72 11.30 52.77
N THR A 225 10.45 12.58 52.55
CA THR A 225 10.97 13.70 53.36
C THR A 225 9.81 14.51 53.94
N THR A 226 10.00 15.12 55.10
CA THR A 226 9.05 16.10 55.67
C THR A 226 9.25 17.50 55.09
N ASP A 227 10.41 17.76 54.46
CA ASP A 227 10.71 19.03 53.83
C ASP A 227 10.20 19.06 52.38
N LEU A 228 9.19 19.89 52.14
CA LEU A 228 8.64 20.12 50.81
C LEU A 228 9.68 20.74 49.87
N ALA A 229 10.57 21.61 50.35
CA ALA A 229 11.56 22.25 49.49
C ALA A 229 12.55 21.22 48.93
N ALA A 230 13.14 20.39 49.80
CA ALA A 230 13.98 19.27 49.37
C ALA A 230 13.26 18.31 48.41
N ALA A 231 11.98 17.97 48.65
CA ALA A 231 11.21 17.12 47.75
C ALA A 231 11.03 17.75 46.35
N VAL A 232 10.85 19.07 46.28
CA VAL A 232 10.72 19.80 45.02
C VAL A 232 12.04 19.81 44.26
N ASP A 233 13.17 20.04 44.93
CA ASP A 233 14.48 20.04 44.30
C ASP A 233 14.79 18.66 43.67
N VAL A 234 14.57 17.57 44.42
CA VAL A 234 14.74 16.19 43.91
C VAL A 234 13.80 15.93 42.72
N HIS A 235 12.56 16.43 42.77
CA HIS A 235 11.63 16.29 41.65
C HIS A 235 12.11 17.02 40.38
N MET A 236 12.71 18.20 40.52
CA MET A 236 13.25 18.95 39.39
C MET A 236 14.44 18.23 38.76
N ALA A 237 15.36 17.71 39.58
CA ALA A 237 16.49 16.90 39.12
C ALA A 237 16.03 15.66 38.34
N LEU A 238 15.11 14.87 38.90
CA LEU A 238 14.58 13.68 38.23
C LEU A 238 13.79 14.00 36.95
N THR A 239 13.11 15.15 36.90
CA THR A 239 12.39 15.61 35.70
C THR A 239 13.35 16.05 34.61
N SER A 240 14.45 16.73 34.97
CA SER A 240 15.55 17.06 34.06
C SER A 240 16.15 15.80 33.43
N LEU A 241 16.47 14.79 34.26
CA LEU A 241 16.94 13.48 33.80
C LEU A 241 15.99 12.84 32.80
N LYS A 242 14.69 12.79 33.14
CA LYS A 242 13.66 12.24 32.24
C LYS A 242 13.65 12.93 30.89
N GLN A 243 13.82 14.25 30.85
CA GLN A 243 13.84 15.00 29.60
C GLN A 243 15.08 14.71 28.77
N ARG A 244 16.26 14.56 29.39
CA ARG A 244 17.51 14.17 28.70
C ARG A 244 17.32 12.82 28.00
N ILE A 245 16.86 11.83 28.76
CA ILE A 245 16.63 10.47 28.24
C ILE A 245 15.51 10.43 27.18
N SER A 246 14.45 11.22 27.34
CA SER A 246 13.37 11.26 26.35
C SER A 246 13.83 11.80 24.99
N LYS A 247 14.84 12.67 24.97
CA LYS A 247 15.46 13.21 23.74
C LYS A 247 16.49 12.27 23.15
N ARG A 248 17.20 11.53 24.02
CA ARG A 248 18.29 10.62 23.69
C ARG A 248 18.08 9.27 24.38
N PRO A 249 17.21 8.40 23.84
CA PRO A 249 16.85 7.12 24.47
C PRO A 249 18.04 6.19 24.73
N GLU A 250 19.13 6.34 23.96
CA GLU A 250 20.39 5.62 24.16
C GLU A 250 21.02 5.88 25.53
N LEU A 251 20.73 7.03 26.14
CA LEU A 251 21.24 7.40 27.46
C LEU A 251 20.68 6.53 28.59
N VAL A 252 19.62 5.74 28.36
CA VAL A 252 19.14 4.76 29.36
C VAL A 252 20.25 3.78 29.74
N ARG A 253 21.19 3.47 28.83
CA ARG A 253 22.35 2.61 29.14
C ARG A 253 23.33 3.25 30.11
N ARG A 254 23.33 4.58 30.20
CA ARG A 254 24.16 5.42 31.08
C ARG A 254 23.31 6.11 32.15
N LEU A 255 22.19 5.49 32.54
CA LEU A 255 21.23 6.08 33.48
C LEU A 255 21.87 6.54 34.81
N GLY A 256 22.89 5.82 35.29
CA GLY A 256 23.60 6.17 36.52
C GLY A 256 24.35 7.48 36.41
N GLU A 257 25.19 7.60 35.39
CA GLU A 257 25.98 8.81 35.11
C GLU A 257 25.07 10.01 34.83
N GLU A 258 24.02 9.82 34.04
CA GLU A 258 23.07 10.90 33.73
C GLU A 258 22.26 11.34 34.97
N LEU A 259 21.95 10.41 35.88
CA LEU A 259 21.29 10.73 37.14
C LEU A 259 22.23 11.53 38.05
N GLU A 260 23.49 11.11 38.18
CA GLU A 260 24.50 11.84 38.95
C GLU A 260 24.69 13.27 38.42
N LEU A 261 24.85 13.44 37.11
CA LEU A 261 24.90 14.76 36.47
C LEU A 261 23.65 15.58 36.76
N ALA A 262 22.46 14.99 36.63
CA ALA A 262 21.20 15.68 36.88
C ALA A 262 21.00 16.06 38.35
N MET A 263 21.60 15.34 39.30
CA MET A 263 21.56 15.67 40.73
C MET A 263 22.57 16.77 41.08
N ASN A 264 23.78 16.71 40.50
CA ASN A 264 24.81 17.74 40.65
C ASN A 264 24.36 19.09 40.11
N ASP A 265 23.57 19.12 39.02
CA ASP A 265 22.99 20.37 38.48
C ASP A 265 22.05 21.11 39.46
N TYR A 266 21.65 20.45 40.55
CA TYR A 266 20.76 20.96 41.59
C TYR A 266 21.40 20.92 43.00
N ASP A 267 22.71 20.71 43.08
CA ASP A 267 23.47 20.63 44.34
C ASP A 267 22.92 19.56 45.31
N LEU A 268 22.42 18.44 44.79
CA LEU A 268 21.85 17.35 45.59
C LEU A 268 22.78 16.14 45.63
N SER A 269 23.04 15.60 46.83
CA SER A 269 23.73 14.32 46.97
C SER A 269 22.80 13.13 46.69
N MET A 270 23.31 12.13 45.98
CA MET A 270 22.62 10.85 45.74
C MET A 270 22.29 10.13 47.05
N GLU A 271 23.15 10.25 48.07
CA GLU A 271 22.97 9.62 49.38
C GLU A 271 21.86 10.28 50.19
N GLU A 272 21.71 11.60 50.08
CA GLU A 272 20.65 12.37 50.74
C GLU A 272 19.29 12.06 50.12
N ALA A 273 19.22 11.98 48.79
CA ALA A 273 17.99 11.68 48.07
C ALA A 273 17.53 10.22 48.24
N ARG A 274 18.45 9.31 48.60
CA ARG A 274 18.22 7.86 48.82
C ARG A 274 17.38 7.25 47.69
N ILE A 275 17.84 7.44 46.47
CA ILE A 275 17.09 7.05 45.28
C ILE A 275 16.98 5.51 45.21
N SER A 276 15.77 5.04 44.99
CA SER A 276 15.44 3.64 44.73
C SER A 276 14.76 3.50 43.37
N LEU A 277 14.90 2.34 42.73
CA LEU A 277 14.35 2.08 41.41
C LEU A 277 13.41 0.90 41.42
N ARG A 278 12.44 0.92 40.50
CA ARG A 278 11.54 -0.20 40.23
C ARG A 278 11.21 -0.23 38.75
N VAL A 279 11.03 -1.40 38.18
CA VAL A 279 10.52 -1.55 36.82
C VAL A 279 9.00 -1.72 36.88
N HIS A 280 8.27 -0.82 36.20
CA HIS A 280 6.82 -0.89 36.02
C HIS A 280 6.49 -1.33 34.59
N PHE A 281 6.01 -2.56 34.45
CA PHE A 281 5.80 -3.18 33.15
C PHE A 281 4.29 -3.25 32.81
N PRO A 282 3.81 -2.50 31.79
CA PRO A 282 2.38 -2.41 31.49
C PRO A 282 1.87 -3.69 30.81
N VAL A 283 1.16 -4.52 31.57
CA VAL A 283 0.54 -5.78 31.09
C VAL A 283 -0.98 -5.77 31.28
N HIS A 284 -1.58 -4.58 31.14
CA HIS A 284 -3.02 -4.36 31.35
C HIS A 284 -3.91 -5.31 30.55
N HIS A 285 -3.47 -5.79 29.39
CA HIS A 285 -4.21 -6.80 28.63
C HIS A 285 -4.42 -8.08 29.44
N TRP A 286 -3.39 -8.56 30.15
CA TRP A 286 -3.43 -9.85 30.86
C TRP A 286 -4.04 -9.74 32.25
N THR A 287 -3.65 -8.73 33.03
CA THR A 287 -3.99 -8.64 34.46
C THR A 287 -4.88 -7.45 34.81
N GLY A 288 -5.21 -6.58 33.86
CA GLY A 288 -5.89 -5.30 34.11
C GLY A 288 -5.00 -4.22 34.72
N SER A 289 -3.83 -4.58 35.27
CA SER A 289 -2.87 -3.67 35.89
C SER A 289 -1.47 -3.82 35.28
N GLY A 290 -0.57 -2.89 35.62
CA GLY A 290 0.85 -3.07 35.35
C GLY A 290 1.49 -3.98 36.40
N LEU A 291 2.51 -4.73 36.02
CA LEU A 291 3.39 -5.44 36.94
C LEU A 291 4.47 -4.51 37.47
N ARG A 292 4.94 -4.76 38.68
CA ARG A 292 5.99 -4.00 39.33
C ARG A 292 7.04 -4.97 39.86
N SER A 293 8.30 -4.73 39.53
CA SER A 293 9.41 -5.48 40.12
C SER A 293 9.54 -5.17 41.62
N PRO A 294 10.42 -5.89 42.35
CA PRO A 294 10.93 -5.43 43.63
C PRO A 294 11.53 -4.02 43.53
N THR A 295 11.69 -3.38 44.68
CA THR A 295 12.35 -2.07 44.78
C THR A 295 13.84 -2.32 45.00
N PHE A 296 14.68 -1.72 44.16
CA PHE A 296 16.12 -1.89 44.18
C PHE A 296 16.79 -0.61 44.66
N PRO A 297 17.81 -0.67 45.53
CA PRO A 297 18.62 0.50 45.86
C PRO A 297 19.43 0.95 44.65
N MET A 298 19.87 2.21 44.64
CA MET A 298 20.68 2.76 43.54
C MET A 298 21.95 1.94 43.25
N ALA A 299 22.57 1.35 44.28
CA ALA A 299 23.73 0.47 44.13
C ALA A 299 23.49 -0.74 43.21
N GLN A 300 22.23 -1.14 43.01
CA GLN A 300 21.83 -2.25 42.15
C GLN A 300 21.29 -1.78 40.79
N LEU A 301 21.67 -0.58 40.33
CA LEU A 301 21.22 -0.04 39.05
C LEU A 301 21.47 -1.00 37.87
N GLY A 302 22.62 -1.68 37.83
CA GLY A 302 22.94 -2.66 36.79
C GLY A 302 21.89 -3.76 36.67
N THR A 303 21.48 -4.33 37.81
CA THR A 303 20.42 -5.35 37.90
C THR A 303 19.08 -4.80 37.41
N VAL A 304 18.72 -3.57 37.78
CA VAL A 304 17.47 -2.91 37.32
C VAL A 304 17.43 -2.76 35.80
N LEU A 305 18.54 -2.32 35.21
CA LEU A 305 18.65 -2.15 33.76
C LEU A 305 18.60 -3.49 33.01
N GLU A 306 19.20 -4.55 33.57
CA GLU A 306 19.09 -5.90 33.02
C GLU A 306 17.65 -6.41 33.08
N VAL A 307 16.99 -6.28 34.23
CA VAL A 307 15.58 -6.65 34.41
C VAL A 307 14.68 -5.91 33.43
N TRP A 308 14.87 -4.59 33.31
CA TRP A 308 14.14 -3.77 32.36
C TRP A 308 14.35 -4.25 30.93
N ARG A 309 15.59 -4.55 30.52
CA ARG A 309 15.93 -5.05 29.19
C ARG A 309 15.27 -6.40 28.91
N LYS A 310 15.42 -7.39 29.82
CA LYS A 310 14.79 -8.72 29.69
C LYS A 310 13.28 -8.59 29.49
N LEU A 311 12.62 -7.74 30.28
CA LEU A 311 11.18 -7.49 30.16
C LEU A 311 10.81 -6.77 28.85
N GLN A 312 11.62 -5.80 28.37
CA GLN A 312 11.38 -5.16 27.07
C GLN A 312 11.56 -6.14 25.90
N GLU A 313 12.52 -7.07 25.96
CA GLU A 313 12.75 -8.08 24.92
C GLU A 313 11.66 -9.15 24.88
N ALA A 314 11.07 -9.48 26.03
CA ALA A 314 9.90 -10.35 26.09
C ALA A 314 8.60 -9.64 25.66
N ARG A 315 8.62 -8.31 25.62
CA ARG A 315 7.46 -7.50 25.22
C ARG A 315 7.24 -7.62 23.72
N LEU A 316 5.99 -7.85 23.33
CA LEU A 316 5.62 -7.69 21.93
C LEU A 316 5.76 -6.22 21.51
N PRO A 317 6.23 -5.94 20.29
CA PRO A 317 6.26 -4.59 19.76
C PRO A 317 4.82 -4.08 19.69
N TYR A 318 4.46 -3.32 20.72
CA TYR A 318 3.12 -2.79 20.94
C TYR A 318 3.28 -1.38 21.48
N SER A 319 3.44 -0.45 20.55
CA SER A 319 3.57 0.98 20.79
C SER A 319 2.65 1.76 19.84
N GLY A 320 2.26 2.97 20.24
CA GLY A 320 1.62 3.93 19.35
C GLY A 320 0.09 3.88 19.26
N VAL A 321 -0.42 4.51 18.19
CA VAL A 321 -1.85 4.77 17.95
C VAL A 321 -2.65 3.48 17.73
N SER A 322 -2.02 2.43 17.21
CA SER A 322 -2.63 1.12 16.97
C SER A 322 -3.16 0.47 18.25
N ALA A 323 -2.49 0.72 19.38
CA ALA A 323 -2.95 0.26 20.69
C ALA A 323 -4.33 0.82 21.08
N LYS A 324 -4.72 1.98 20.54
CA LYS A 324 -5.98 2.66 20.86
C LYS A 324 -7.18 2.17 20.05
N ARG A 325 -6.95 1.59 18.86
CA ARG A 325 -8.05 1.26 17.93
C ARG A 325 -8.52 -0.19 18.01
N GLY A 326 -7.77 -1.07 18.67
CA GLY A 326 -8.15 -2.48 18.69
C GLY A 326 -7.49 -3.36 19.75
N GLY A 327 -6.55 -2.83 20.53
CA GLY A 327 -5.81 -3.65 21.48
C GLY A 327 -4.68 -4.45 20.81
N ILE A 328 -4.04 -5.33 21.60
CA ILE A 328 -2.84 -6.08 21.19
C ILE A 328 -3.08 -7.06 20.04
N PHE A 329 -4.29 -7.59 19.91
CA PHE A 329 -4.61 -8.58 18.88
C PHE A 329 -4.61 -8.04 17.44
N PHE A 330 -4.69 -6.73 17.25
CA PHE A 330 -4.68 -6.16 15.89
C PHE A 330 -3.31 -6.21 15.23
N GLN A 331 -2.25 -6.36 16.03
CA GLN A 331 -0.87 -6.49 15.53
C GLN A 331 -0.34 -7.91 15.70
N HIS A 332 -0.85 -8.66 16.68
CA HIS A 332 -0.31 -9.96 17.06
C HIS A 332 -1.42 -11.01 17.10
N SER A 333 -1.13 -12.23 16.66
CA SER A 333 -2.08 -13.33 16.80
C SER A 333 -2.31 -13.67 18.28
N PRO A 334 -3.47 -14.25 18.64
CA PRO A 334 -3.72 -14.69 20.01
C PRO A 334 -2.62 -15.61 20.57
N GLN A 335 -2.07 -16.50 19.76
CA GLN A 335 -0.98 -17.41 20.14
C GLN A 335 0.30 -16.64 20.47
N THR A 336 0.66 -15.65 19.66
CA THR A 336 1.84 -14.80 19.92
C THR A 336 1.68 -13.99 21.20
N VAL A 337 0.47 -13.49 21.47
CA VAL A 337 0.14 -12.77 22.72
C VAL A 337 0.27 -13.69 23.94
N GLU A 338 -0.20 -14.93 23.86
CA GLU A 338 -0.08 -15.87 24.99
C GLU A 338 1.37 -16.34 25.23
N ARG A 339 2.15 -16.60 24.17
CA ARG A 339 3.59 -16.90 24.31
C ARG A 339 4.37 -15.74 24.94
N ALA A 340 4.03 -14.51 24.57
CA ALA A 340 4.66 -13.34 25.19
C ALA A 340 4.35 -13.26 26.68
N TRP A 341 3.12 -13.57 27.08
CA TRP A 341 2.74 -13.62 28.49
C TRP A 341 3.54 -14.65 29.27
N GLU A 342 3.66 -15.88 28.75
CA GLU A 342 4.45 -16.95 29.39
C GLU A 342 5.90 -16.51 29.63
N ARG A 343 6.53 -15.91 28.62
CA ARG A 343 7.89 -15.35 28.72
C ARG A 343 7.97 -14.24 29.78
N ILE A 344 7.03 -13.29 29.76
CA ILE A 344 6.96 -12.20 30.74
C ILE A 344 6.78 -12.75 32.16
N THR A 345 5.88 -13.72 32.37
CA THR A 345 5.64 -14.32 33.68
C THR A 345 6.83 -15.10 34.21
N SER A 346 7.55 -15.81 33.33
CA SER A 346 8.76 -16.54 33.68
C SER A 346 9.86 -15.58 34.15
N ILE A 347 10.16 -14.54 33.35
CA ILE A 347 11.14 -13.51 33.72
C ILE A 347 10.73 -12.80 35.01
N PHE A 348 9.44 -12.45 35.14
CA PHE A 348 8.94 -11.79 36.34
C PHE A 348 9.04 -12.67 37.59
N ALA A 349 8.83 -13.98 37.45
CA ALA A 349 9.02 -14.93 38.53
C ALA A 349 10.47 -15.04 38.97
N GLU A 350 11.39 -15.22 38.01
CA GLU A 350 12.85 -15.22 38.26
C GLU A 350 13.28 -14.00 39.08
N ILE A 351 12.81 -12.80 38.71
CA ILE A 351 13.16 -11.54 39.39
C ILE A 351 12.71 -11.53 40.85
N TRP A 352 11.50 -11.99 41.14
CA TRP A 352 10.95 -11.99 42.50
C TRP A 352 11.53 -13.12 43.36
N VAL A 353 11.83 -14.28 42.76
CA VAL A 353 12.54 -15.38 43.44
C VAL A 353 13.93 -14.94 43.85
N ASN A 354 14.66 -14.25 42.97
CA ASN A 354 15.96 -13.66 43.30
C ASN A 354 15.88 -12.58 44.41
N ALA A 355 14.70 -12.01 44.64
CA ALA A 355 14.42 -11.10 45.74
C ALA A 355 13.90 -11.80 47.01
N GLY A 356 13.93 -13.14 47.06
CA GLY A 356 13.55 -13.95 48.22
C GLY A 356 12.05 -14.26 48.33
N CYS A 357 11.25 -14.03 47.28
CA CYS A 357 9.85 -14.44 47.27
C CYS A 357 9.68 -15.87 46.79
N GLU A 358 8.70 -16.58 47.37
CA GLU A 358 8.34 -17.94 46.94
C GLU A 358 7.69 -17.93 45.55
N GLU A 359 8.21 -18.76 44.65
CA GLU A 359 7.74 -18.81 43.26
C GLU A 359 6.26 -19.24 43.14
N ALA A 360 5.87 -20.26 43.91
CA ALA A 360 4.51 -20.82 43.88
C ALA A 360 3.45 -19.75 44.20
N HIS A 361 3.67 -18.99 45.29
CA HIS A 361 2.78 -17.91 45.69
C HIS A 361 2.67 -16.81 44.62
N LEU A 362 3.79 -16.47 43.98
CA LEU A 362 3.79 -15.44 42.93
C LEU A 362 3.01 -15.90 41.68
N ARG A 363 3.21 -17.14 41.24
CA ARG A 363 2.48 -17.72 40.09
C ARG A 363 0.98 -17.77 40.37
N GLU A 364 0.59 -18.23 41.55
CA GLU A 364 -0.82 -18.24 41.98
C GLU A 364 -1.43 -16.82 41.95
N ARG A 365 -0.69 -15.82 42.45
CA ARG A 365 -1.12 -14.41 42.41
C ARG A 365 -1.29 -13.88 40.99
N LEU A 366 -0.36 -14.19 40.09
CA LEU A 366 -0.43 -13.78 38.68
C LEU A 366 -1.62 -14.45 37.97
N GLU A 367 -1.85 -15.73 38.22
CA GLU A 367 -3.00 -16.46 37.69
C GLU A 367 -4.32 -15.93 38.24
N ALA A 368 -4.40 -15.59 39.53
CA ALA A 368 -5.58 -14.97 40.12
C ALA A 368 -5.89 -13.61 39.45
N GLN A 369 -4.86 -12.80 39.19
CA GLN A 369 -5.04 -11.54 38.44
C GLN A 369 -5.49 -11.79 36.99
N ARG A 370 -4.92 -12.80 36.32
CA ARG A 370 -5.30 -13.17 34.96
C ARG A 370 -6.75 -13.68 34.87
N ARG A 371 -7.19 -14.49 35.83
CA ARG A 371 -8.58 -14.96 35.97
C ARG A 371 -9.55 -13.80 36.18
N ARG A 372 -9.22 -12.86 37.08
CA ARG A 372 -10.04 -11.65 37.30
C ARG A 372 -10.25 -10.82 36.03
N HIS A 373 -9.28 -10.82 35.11
CA HIS A 373 -9.33 -10.06 33.86
C HIS A 373 -9.79 -10.89 32.65
N GLU A 374 -10.15 -12.16 32.85
CA GLU A 374 -10.48 -13.10 31.78
C GLU A 374 -11.67 -12.65 30.92
N ALA A 375 -12.75 -12.18 31.55
CA ALA A 375 -13.93 -11.68 30.83
C ALA A 375 -13.60 -10.54 29.85
N GLN A 376 -12.74 -9.60 30.27
CA GLN A 376 -12.32 -8.48 29.42
C GLN A 376 -11.43 -8.95 28.27
N ARG A 377 -10.53 -9.92 28.51
CA ARG A 377 -9.73 -10.54 27.43
C ARG A 377 -10.60 -11.29 26.44
N GLY A 378 -11.59 -12.05 26.92
CA GLY A 378 -12.58 -12.72 26.09
C GLY A 378 -13.34 -11.73 25.20
N CYS A 379 -13.76 -10.59 25.74
CA CYS A 379 -14.40 -9.53 24.96
C CYS A 379 -13.47 -8.95 23.86
N GLN A 380 -12.19 -8.71 24.19
CA GLN A 380 -11.20 -8.23 23.23
C GLN A 380 -10.92 -9.24 22.12
N LEU A 381 -10.79 -10.52 22.48
CA LEU A 381 -10.60 -11.61 21.52
C LEU A 381 -11.82 -11.78 20.62
N ALA A 382 -13.03 -11.73 21.17
CA ALA A 382 -14.27 -11.77 20.39
C ALA A 382 -14.40 -10.58 19.43
N ALA A 383 -14.02 -9.37 19.87
CA ALA A 383 -14.00 -8.19 18.99
C ALA A 383 -12.99 -8.34 17.85
N TRP A 384 -11.80 -8.87 18.14
CA TRP A 384 -10.80 -9.18 17.12
C TRP A 384 -11.30 -10.24 16.12
N ASN A 385 -11.90 -11.33 16.60
CA ASN A 385 -12.49 -12.37 15.76
C ASN A 385 -13.55 -11.81 14.82
N ARG A 386 -14.49 -10.99 15.34
CA ARG A 386 -15.49 -10.31 14.50
C ARG A 386 -14.85 -9.44 13.42
N HIS A 387 -13.81 -8.69 13.78
CA HIS A 387 -13.11 -7.84 12.82
C HIS A 387 -12.42 -8.65 11.71
N ARG A 388 -11.74 -9.74 12.09
CA ARG A 388 -11.09 -10.67 11.15
C ARG A 388 -12.10 -11.36 10.22
N MET A 389 -13.18 -11.89 10.77
CA MET A 389 -14.25 -12.51 9.99
C MET A 389 -14.85 -11.53 8.98
N ALA A 390 -15.16 -10.31 9.41
CA ALA A 390 -15.69 -9.28 8.51
C ALA A 390 -14.68 -8.85 7.44
N ALA A 391 -13.37 -8.87 7.74
CA ALA A 391 -12.33 -8.58 6.74
C ALA A 391 -12.22 -9.70 5.70
N GLU A 392 -12.29 -10.96 6.14
CA GLU A 392 -12.27 -12.12 5.24
C GLU A 392 -13.53 -12.18 4.38
N GLU A 393 -14.70 -11.89 4.94
CA GLU A 393 -15.96 -11.80 4.19
C GLU A 393 -15.88 -10.71 3.09
N ARG A 394 -15.34 -9.53 3.40
CA ARG A 394 -15.10 -8.48 2.39
C ARG A 394 -14.15 -8.95 1.29
N ARG A 395 -13.14 -9.76 1.62
CA ARG A 395 -12.21 -10.35 0.65
C ARG A 395 -12.93 -11.36 -0.25
N GLN A 396 -13.71 -12.26 0.33
CA GLN A 396 -14.53 -13.23 -0.41
C GLN A 396 -15.50 -12.52 -1.37
N GLN A 397 -16.22 -11.51 -0.89
CA GLN A 397 -17.12 -10.68 -1.71
C GLN A 397 -16.38 -9.92 -2.82
N LEU A 398 -15.12 -9.51 -2.61
CA LEU A 398 -14.31 -8.91 -3.67
C LEU A 398 -13.92 -9.95 -4.73
N CYS A 399 -13.46 -11.13 -4.32
CA CYS A 399 -13.13 -12.23 -5.23
C CYS A 399 -14.35 -12.63 -6.07
N GLU A 400 -15.53 -12.80 -5.46
CA GLU A 400 -16.76 -13.11 -6.18
C GLU A 400 -17.14 -12.02 -7.19
N ARG A 401 -17.01 -10.74 -6.82
CA ARG A 401 -17.26 -9.63 -7.76
C ARG A 401 -16.29 -9.64 -8.94
N LEU A 402 -15.02 -9.96 -8.71
CA LEU A 402 -14.03 -10.08 -9.77
C LEU A 402 -14.32 -11.27 -10.70
N LEU A 403 -14.71 -12.41 -10.15
CA LEU A 403 -15.14 -13.58 -10.93
C LEU A 403 -16.36 -13.27 -11.79
N ARG A 404 -17.41 -12.65 -11.24
CA ARG A 404 -18.58 -12.21 -12.02
C ARG A 404 -18.21 -11.26 -13.17
N ARG A 405 -17.32 -10.30 -12.89
CA ARG A 405 -16.83 -9.38 -13.94
C ARG A 405 -16.06 -10.12 -15.04
N ARG A 406 -15.28 -11.15 -14.69
CA ARG A 406 -14.59 -12.00 -15.66
C ARG A 406 -15.58 -12.76 -16.54
N GLU A 407 -16.57 -13.42 -15.94
CA GLU A 407 -17.61 -14.13 -16.68
C GLU A 407 -18.40 -13.20 -17.61
N GLU A 408 -18.73 -12.00 -17.17
CA GLU A 408 -19.41 -11.00 -18.02
C GLU A 408 -18.55 -10.59 -19.21
N ARG A 409 -17.23 -10.38 -19.02
CA ARG A 409 -16.30 -10.07 -20.13
C ARG A 409 -16.23 -11.24 -21.10
N GLU A 410 -16.17 -12.48 -20.62
CA GLU A 410 -16.15 -13.67 -21.45
C GLU A 410 -17.45 -13.83 -22.26
N ARG A 411 -18.61 -13.66 -21.62
CA ARG A 411 -19.91 -13.63 -22.33
C ARG A 411 -19.97 -12.55 -23.40
N ARG A 412 -19.45 -11.35 -23.10
CA ARG A 412 -19.36 -10.26 -24.09
C ARG A 412 -18.44 -10.66 -25.24
N ARG A 413 -17.28 -11.24 -24.95
CA ARG A 413 -16.30 -11.71 -25.95
C ARG A 413 -16.93 -12.76 -26.87
N MET A 414 -17.56 -13.79 -26.31
CA MET A 414 -18.27 -14.81 -27.08
C MET A 414 -19.36 -14.18 -27.96
N GLY A 415 -20.18 -13.28 -27.41
CA GLY A 415 -21.19 -12.58 -28.20
C GLY A 415 -20.62 -11.68 -29.31
N TRP A 416 -19.40 -11.15 -29.15
CA TRP A 416 -18.69 -10.42 -30.20
C TRP A 416 -18.16 -11.37 -31.28
N GLU A 417 -17.59 -12.51 -30.89
CA GLU A 417 -17.11 -13.56 -31.79
C GLU A 417 -18.25 -14.14 -32.63
N ASP A 418 -19.40 -14.41 -32.03
CA ASP A 418 -20.61 -14.86 -32.73
C ASP A 418 -21.10 -13.84 -33.75
N ARG A 419 -21.20 -12.55 -33.36
CA ARG A 419 -21.57 -11.48 -34.29
C ARG A 419 -20.59 -11.38 -35.46
N ARG A 420 -19.28 -11.51 -35.18
CA ARG A 420 -18.24 -11.50 -36.21
C ARG A 420 -18.36 -12.71 -37.13
N ALA A 421 -18.63 -13.90 -36.59
CA ALA A 421 -18.85 -15.11 -37.36
C ALA A 421 -20.05 -14.96 -38.32
N VAL A 422 -21.18 -14.42 -37.84
CA VAL A 422 -22.36 -14.12 -38.67
C VAL A 422 -22.04 -13.11 -39.77
N GLN A 423 -21.28 -12.05 -39.48
CA GLN A 423 -20.87 -11.06 -40.48
C GLN A 423 -19.96 -11.68 -41.54
N VAL A 424 -18.97 -12.49 -41.13
CA VAL A 424 -18.08 -13.21 -42.05
C VAL A 424 -18.88 -14.15 -42.94
N ALA A 425 -19.79 -14.96 -42.38
CA ALA A 425 -20.67 -15.84 -43.13
C ALA A 425 -21.55 -15.07 -44.15
N SER A 426 -22.10 -13.91 -43.75
CA SER A 426 -22.88 -13.05 -44.65
C SER A 426 -22.04 -12.48 -45.81
N LEU A 427 -20.80 -12.07 -45.54
CA LEU A 427 -19.87 -11.58 -46.55
C LEU A 427 -19.45 -12.70 -47.51
N THR A 428 -19.10 -13.87 -46.99
CA THR A 428 -18.81 -15.09 -47.76
C THR A 428 -19.97 -15.40 -48.71
N ALA A 429 -21.20 -15.46 -48.21
CA ALA A 429 -22.39 -15.72 -49.02
C ALA A 429 -22.59 -14.69 -50.15
N LYS A 430 -22.37 -13.39 -49.87
CA LYS A 430 -22.45 -12.33 -50.89
C LYS A 430 -21.39 -12.47 -51.97
N VAL A 431 -20.17 -12.88 -51.60
CA VAL A 431 -19.06 -13.10 -52.55
C VAL A 431 -19.36 -14.31 -53.43
N VAL A 432 -19.82 -15.42 -52.85
CA VAL A 432 -20.24 -16.62 -53.60
C VAL A 432 -21.35 -16.28 -54.60
N GLN A 433 -22.38 -15.54 -54.18
CA GLN A 433 -23.45 -15.10 -55.10
C GLN A 433 -22.95 -14.17 -56.22
N ARG A 434 -21.88 -13.39 -55.99
CA ARG A 434 -21.24 -12.58 -57.05
C ARG A 434 -20.47 -13.47 -58.03
N ILE A 435 -19.80 -14.51 -57.54
CA ILE A 435 -19.11 -15.51 -58.36
C ILE A 435 -20.12 -16.21 -59.27
N GLU A 436 -21.21 -16.75 -58.72
CA GLU A 436 -22.27 -17.43 -59.48
C GLU A 436 -22.84 -16.54 -60.60
N ARG A 437 -23.17 -15.28 -60.27
CA ARG A 437 -23.64 -14.30 -61.28
C ARG A 437 -22.62 -14.02 -62.36
N LEU A 438 -21.33 -14.01 -62.02
CA LEU A 438 -20.25 -13.79 -62.97
C LEU A 438 -20.07 -15.00 -63.91
N LEU A 439 -20.13 -16.21 -63.36
CA LEU A 439 -20.08 -17.46 -64.12
C LEU A 439 -21.26 -17.57 -65.09
N LEU A 440 -22.48 -17.30 -64.62
CA LEU A 440 -23.67 -17.27 -65.50
C LEU A 440 -23.53 -16.26 -66.66
N ARG A 441 -22.92 -15.09 -66.42
CA ARG A 441 -22.65 -14.12 -67.49
C ARG A 441 -21.60 -14.62 -68.47
N TRP A 442 -20.58 -15.32 -67.97
CA TRP A 442 -19.55 -15.92 -68.80
C TRP A 442 -20.16 -17.02 -69.68
N ASP A 443 -20.91 -17.97 -69.12
CA ASP A 443 -21.57 -19.03 -69.88
C ASP A 443 -22.48 -18.47 -70.99
N ARG A 444 -23.26 -17.43 -70.68
CA ARG A 444 -24.07 -16.73 -71.68
C ARG A 444 -23.21 -16.09 -72.78
N ALA A 445 -22.09 -15.47 -72.43
CA ALA A 445 -21.19 -14.85 -73.40
C ALA A 445 -20.50 -15.91 -74.29
N ASP A 446 -20.10 -17.04 -73.72
CA ASP A 446 -19.48 -18.14 -74.45
C ASP A 446 -20.50 -18.85 -75.35
N ALA A 447 -21.74 -19.06 -74.90
CA ALA A 447 -22.83 -19.56 -75.74
C ALA A 447 -23.09 -18.64 -76.93
N ARG A 448 -23.14 -17.31 -76.71
CA ARG A 448 -23.26 -16.32 -77.80
C ARG A 448 -22.08 -16.39 -78.77
N ARG A 449 -20.85 -16.58 -78.28
CA ARG A 449 -19.67 -16.76 -79.13
C ARG A 449 -19.71 -18.04 -79.94
N ARG A 450 -20.14 -19.16 -79.34
CA ARG A 450 -20.32 -20.44 -80.05
C ARG A 450 -21.36 -20.28 -81.16
N LYS A 451 -22.53 -19.71 -80.87
CA LYS A 451 -23.57 -19.40 -81.87
C LYS A 451 -23.03 -18.46 -82.98
N ALA A 452 -22.30 -17.40 -82.63
CA ALA A 452 -21.73 -16.48 -83.61
C ALA A 452 -20.65 -17.15 -84.49
N LYS A 453 -19.81 -18.02 -83.91
CA LYS A 453 -18.83 -18.82 -84.66
C LYS A 453 -19.52 -19.81 -85.61
N GLN A 454 -20.55 -20.53 -85.14
CA GLN A 454 -21.36 -21.42 -85.97
C GLN A 454 -22.02 -20.65 -87.12
N ALA A 455 -22.66 -19.52 -86.85
CA ALA A 455 -23.27 -18.68 -87.89
C ALA A 455 -22.24 -18.13 -88.90
N ARG A 456 -21.03 -17.76 -88.45
CA ARG A 456 -19.92 -17.38 -89.34
C ARG A 456 -19.42 -18.56 -90.18
N GLY A 457 -19.35 -19.75 -89.60
CA GLY A 457 -18.99 -21.00 -90.28
C GLY A 457 -19.99 -21.35 -91.37
N GLN A 458 -21.29 -21.33 -91.03
CA GLN A 458 -22.39 -21.52 -91.98
C GLN A 458 -22.33 -20.48 -93.11
N ARG A 459 -22.17 -19.19 -92.78
CA ARG A 459 -22.00 -18.13 -93.81
C ARG A 459 -20.78 -18.35 -94.71
N ARG A 460 -19.66 -18.86 -94.17
CA ARG A 460 -18.46 -19.21 -94.96
C ARG A 460 -18.73 -20.40 -95.87
N GLN A 461 -19.40 -21.45 -95.40
CA GLN A 461 -19.82 -22.60 -96.21
C GLN A 461 -20.81 -22.18 -97.31
N SER A 462 -21.84 -21.38 -96.99
CA SER A 462 -22.76 -20.85 -98.00
C SER A 462 -22.06 -19.98 -99.04
N ARG A 463 -21.07 -19.16 -98.63
CA ARG A 463 -20.22 -18.39 -99.56
C ARG A 463 -19.33 -19.29 -100.43
N SER A 464 -18.82 -20.40 -99.88
CA SER A 464 -18.02 -21.37 -100.63
C SER A 464 -18.87 -22.13 -101.65
N ASN A 465 -20.09 -22.54 -101.29
CA ASN A 465 -21.00 -23.23 -102.21
C ASN A 465 -21.49 -22.31 -103.34
N ARG A 466 -21.64 -21.00 -103.09
CA ARG A 466 -21.95 -20.01 -104.15
C ARG A 466 -20.80 -19.73 -105.13
N LYS A 467 -19.56 -20.13 -104.81
CA LYS A 467 -18.36 -19.87 -105.64
C LYS A 467 -17.92 -21.08 -106.47
N ARG A 468 -18.70 -22.17 -106.51
CA ARG A 468 -18.50 -23.26 -107.47
C ARG A 468 -19.38 -23.01 -108.70
N PRO A 469 -18.83 -22.60 -109.86
CA PRO A 469 -19.59 -22.56 -111.10
C PRO A 469 -19.89 -23.99 -111.57
N SER A 470 -21.08 -24.17 -112.13
CA SER A 470 -21.54 -25.42 -112.78
C SER A 470 -20.76 -25.71 -114.05
#